data_AF-A0A1A8J4M9-F1
#
_entry.id   AF-A0A1A8J4M9-F1
#
_cell.length_a   1.000
_cell.length_b   1.000
_cell.length_c   1.000
_cell.angle_alpha   90.00
_cell.angle_beta   90.00
_cell.angle_gamma   90.00
#
_symmetry.space_group_name_H-M   'P 1'
#
loop_
_entity.id
_entity.type
_entity.pdbx_description
1 polymer ?
#
loop_
_entity_poly.entity_id
_entity_poly.type
_entity_poly.pdbx_seq_one_letter_code
_entity_poly.pdbx_strand_id
1 'polypeptide(L)'
;MGNPLSATLCEFFMEDLEQKAIATAPPNCKIKLWKRYVDDILEIIPKGQTEALTQHLNNIDDTGSIKFTYESETEGIIAFMDMKITRQTDGTLNINTY
;
A
#
# COMPACT_ATOMS: atom_id res chain seq x y z
N MET A 1 -17.84 10.33 -6.32
CA MET A 1 -17.40 10.30 -7.74
C MET A 1 -18.48 10.91 -8.60
N GLY A 2 -18.15 11.83 -9.50
CA GLY A 2 -19.17 12.54 -10.29
C GLY A 2 -18.64 13.65 -11.18
N ASN A 3 -17.40 14.12 -10.93
CA ASN A 3 -16.65 14.95 -11.86
C ASN A 3 -15.66 14.08 -12.63
N PRO A 4 -15.66 14.08 -13.99
CA PRO A 4 -14.75 13.26 -14.78
C PRO A 4 -13.26 13.60 -14.55
N LEU A 5 -12.93 14.81 -14.09
CA LEU A 5 -11.55 15.22 -13.82
C LEU A 5 -11.05 14.81 -12.43
N SER A 6 -11.95 14.48 -11.49
CA SER A 6 -11.52 14.24 -10.11
C SER A 6 -10.62 13.02 -10.00
N ALA A 7 -10.90 11.95 -10.75
CA ALA A 7 -10.10 10.73 -10.71
C ALA A 7 -8.65 11.00 -11.13
N THR A 8 -8.45 11.74 -12.22
CA THR A 8 -7.11 12.08 -12.72
C THR A 8 -6.35 12.98 -11.74
N LEU A 9 -7.02 13.94 -11.11
CA LEU A 9 -6.38 14.80 -10.10
C LEU A 9 -6.01 14.02 -8.84
N CYS A 10 -6.88 13.12 -8.37
CA CYS A 10 -6.58 12.22 -7.26
C CYS A 10 -5.36 11.34 -7.57
N GLU A 11 -5.30 10.78 -8.78
CA GLU A 11 -4.18 9.95 -9.22
C GLU A 11 -2.85 10.71 -9.15
N PHE A 12 -2.79 11.91 -9.74
CA PHE A 12 -1.58 12.74 -9.71
C PHE A 12 -1.14 13.09 -8.29
N PHE A 13 -2.10 13.44 -7.43
CA PHE A 13 -1.79 13.79 -6.05
C PHE A 13 -1.26 12.60 -5.24
N MET A 14 -1.92 11.44 -5.36
CA MET A 14 -1.50 10.22 -4.68
C MET A 14 -0.13 9.75 -5.16
N GLU A 15 0.15 9.85 -6.48
CA GLU A 15 1.46 9.48 -7.02
C GLU A 15 2.59 10.37 -6.46
N ASP A 16 2.40 11.70 -6.40
CA ASP A 16 3.39 12.62 -5.81
C ASP A 16 3.62 12.34 -4.32
N LEU A 17 2.54 12.11 -3.57
CA LEU A 17 2.59 11.79 -2.15
C LEU A 17 3.34 10.48 -1.90
N GLU A 18 3.06 9.44 -2.68
CA GLU A 18 3.71 8.13 -2.57
C GLU A 18 5.19 8.19 -2.94
N GLN A 19 5.55 8.93 -3.99
CA GLN A 19 6.96 9.09 -4.37
C GLN A 19 7.76 9.73 -3.23
N LYS A 20 7.21 10.76 -2.58
CA LYS A 20 7.82 11.37 -1.38
C LYS A 20 7.91 10.38 -0.23
N ALA A 21 6.83 9.65 0.03
CA ALA A 21 6.75 8.69 1.11
C ALA A 21 7.79 7.58 0.97
N ILE A 22 7.92 6.99 -0.23
CA ILE A 22 8.87 5.92 -0.55
C ILE A 22 10.31 6.45 -0.51
N ALA A 23 10.58 7.64 -1.05
CA ALA A 23 11.91 8.23 -1.07
C ALA A 23 12.45 8.55 0.34
N THR A 24 11.54 8.85 1.27
CA THR A 24 11.87 9.22 2.66
C THR A 24 11.63 8.07 3.65
N ALA A 25 11.24 6.89 3.16
CA ALA A 25 10.92 5.75 4.00
C ALA A 25 12.11 5.39 4.92
N PRO A 26 11.86 5.00 6.19
CA PRO A 26 12.93 4.64 7.10
C PRO A 26 13.82 3.51 6.52
N PRO A 27 15.15 3.53 6.72
CA PRO A 27 16.06 2.54 6.13
C PRO A 27 15.74 1.07 6.48
N ASN A 28 15.13 0.85 7.66
CA ASN A 28 14.63 -0.43 8.14
C ASN A 28 13.33 -0.88 7.45
N CYS A 29 12.57 0.04 6.84
CA CYS A 29 11.32 -0.21 6.13
C CYS A 29 11.57 -0.38 4.63
N LYS A 30 12.46 -1.29 4.22
CA LYS A 30 12.75 -1.51 2.81
C LYS A 30 11.54 -2.11 2.08
N ILE A 31 10.81 -1.26 1.35
CA ILE A 31 9.69 -1.65 0.50
C ILE A 31 10.22 -2.46 -0.69
N LYS A 32 9.80 -3.72 -0.79
CA LYS A 32 10.16 -4.62 -1.92
C LYS A 32 9.16 -4.55 -3.06
N LEU A 33 7.90 -4.28 -2.73
CA LEU A 33 6.79 -4.16 -3.67
C LEU A 33 5.87 -3.04 -3.18
N TRP A 34 5.41 -2.23 -4.12
CA TRP A 34 4.35 -1.23 -3.91
C TRP A 34 3.48 -1.22 -5.16
N LYS A 35 2.22 -1.62 -5.04
CA LYS A 35 1.25 -1.67 -6.14
C LYS A 35 -0.04 -1.04 -5.68
N ARG A 36 -0.42 0.08 -6.29
CA ARG A 36 -1.66 0.77 -6.00
C ARG A 36 -2.72 0.50 -7.06
N TYR A 37 -3.97 0.39 -6.62
CA TYR A 37 -5.17 0.46 -7.45
C TYR A 37 -6.13 1.45 -6.81
N VAL A 38 -6.30 2.62 -7.43
CA VAL A 38 -7.08 3.74 -6.87
C VAL A 38 -6.60 4.09 -5.46
N ASP A 39 -7.30 3.65 -4.43
CA ASP A 39 -7.03 3.88 -3.00
C ASP A 39 -6.42 2.67 -2.29
N ASP A 40 -6.47 1.47 -2.86
CA ASP A 40 -5.92 0.25 -2.27
C ASP A 40 -4.46 0.03 -2.68
N ILE A 41 -3.61 -0.32 -1.72
CA ILE A 41 -2.18 -0.59 -1.93
C ILE A 41 -1.82 -2.00 -1.45
N LEU A 42 -1.16 -2.76 -2.32
CA LEU A 42 -0.47 -4.00 -1.99
C LEU A 42 1.02 -3.73 -1.84
N GLU A 43 1.54 -3.98 -0.65
CA GLU A 43 2.95 -3.78 -0.33
C GLU A 43 3.63 -5.04 0.24
N ILE A 44 4.95 -5.11 0.07
CA ILE A 44 5.79 -6.14 0.71
C ILE A 44 6.91 -5.44 1.45
N ILE A 45 6.91 -5.57 2.78
CA ILE A 45 7.87 -4.93 3.70
C ILE A 45 8.41 -5.94 4.72
N PRO A 46 9.51 -5.64 5.43
CA PRO A 46 10.02 -6.50 6.49
C PRO A 46 9.00 -6.65 7.63
N LYS A 47 8.92 -7.87 8.20
CA LYS A 47 8.00 -8.17 9.30
C LYS A 47 8.27 -7.26 10.50
N GLY A 48 7.21 -6.73 11.10
CA GLY A 48 7.29 -5.84 12.26
C GLY A 48 7.56 -4.37 11.95
N GLN A 49 7.67 -4.00 10.66
CA GLN A 49 7.86 -2.61 10.23
C GLN A 49 6.54 -1.93 9.81
N THR A 50 5.42 -2.66 9.79
CA THR A 50 4.13 -2.17 9.29
C THR A 50 3.65 -0.93 10.02
N GLU A 51 3.69 -0.92 11.36
CA GLU A 51 3.28 0.23 12.16
C GLU A 51 4.19 1.45 11.92
N ALA A 52 5.50 1.22 11.90
CA ALA A 52 6.48 2.29 11.65
C ALA A 52 6.33 2.91 10.26
N LEU A 53 6.13 2.08 9.23
CA LEU A 53 5.86 2.57 7.88
C LEU A 53 4.53 3.31 7.82
N THR A 54 3.46 2.75 8.41
CA THR A 54 2.14 3.41 8.42
C THR A 54 2.19 4.78 9.10
N GLN A 55 2.92 4.89 10.22
CA GLN A 55 3.13 6.17 10.88
C GLN A 55 3.91 7.14 9.99
N HIS A 56 4.96 6.66 9.30
CA HIS A 56 5.70 7.46 8.34
C HIS A 56 4.80 7.98 7.20
N LEU A 57 4.03 7.10 6.55
CA LEU A 57 3.09 7.45 5.47
C LEU A 57 2.10 8.54 5.92
N ASN A 58 1.55 8.40 7.14
CA ASN A 58 0.60 9.34 7.72
C ASN A 58 1.20 10.70 8.10
N ASN A 59 2.53 10.82 8.13
CA ASN A 59 3.22 12.08 8.39
C ASN A 59 3.67 12.80 7.10
N ILE A 60 3.43 12.21 5.92
CA ILE A 60 3.80 12.84 4.64
C ILE A 60 2.82 13.96 4.25
N ASP A 61 1.54 13.78 4.56
CA ASP A 61 0.52 14.82 4.39
C ASP A 61 0.42 15.70 5.63
N ASP A 62 1.02 16.89 5.58
CA ASP A 62 0.97 17.88 6.67
C ASP A 62 -0.46 18.30 7.04
N THR A 63 -1.44 18.12 6.14
CA THR A 63 -2.83 18.48 6.41
C THR A 63 -3.57 17.43 7.25
N GLY A 64 -3.05 16.20 7.31
CA GLY A 64 -3.71 15.06 7.96
C GLY A 64 -5.03 14.66 7.31
N SER A 65 -5.27 15.08 6.06
CA SER A 65 -6.48 14.76 5.30
C SER A 65 -6.45 13.33 4.76
N ILE A 66 -5.26 12.82 4.44
CA ILE A 66 -5.04 11.43 4.07
C ILE A 66 -4.61 10.63 5.29
N LYS A 67 -5.25 9.48 5.48
CA LYS A 67 -4.88 8.49 6.50
C LYS A 67 -4.74 7.13 5.86
N PHE A 68 -3.53 6.62 5.86
CA PHE A 68 -3.20 5.25 5.54
C PHE A 68 -3.59 4.33 6.70
N THR A 69 -4.28 3.26 6.35
CA THR A 69 -4.57 2.12 7.21
C THR A 69 -4.02 0.87 6.54
N TYR A 70 -3.79 -0.19 7.31
CA TYR A 70 -3.27 -1.43 6.78
C TYR A 70 -4.06 -2.63 7.26
N GLU A 71 -4.04 -3.66 6.43
CA GLU A 71 -4.37 -5.02 6.81
C GLU A 71 -3.10 -5.86 6.72
N SER A 72 -2.96 -6.83 7.61
CA SER A 72 -1.82 -7.74 7.60
C SER A 72 -2.23 -9.09 7.07
N GLU A 73 -1.33 -9.69 6.29
CA GLU A 73 -1.43 -11.08 5.88
C GLU A 73 -1.62 -11.99 7.12
N THR A 74 -2.62 -12.87 7.05
CA THR A 74 -2.92 -13.85 8.09
C THR A 74 -2.77 -15.25 7.52
N GLU A 75 -1.96 -16.09 8.16
CA GLU A 75 -1.69 -17.47 7.72
C GLU A 75 -1.20 -17.60 6.26
N GLY A 76 -0.46 -16.60 5.76
CA GLY A 76 0.02 -16.61 4.38
C GLY A 76 -1.00 -16.10 3.36
N ILE A 77 -2.13 -15.54 3.81
CA ILE A 77 -3.24 -15.12 2.95
C ILE A 77 -3.49 -13.62 3.14
N ILE A 78 -3.67 -12.92 2.02
CA ILE A 78 -4.12 -11.52 1.97
C ILE A 78 -5.13 -11.33 0.85
N ALA A 79 -6.16 -10.52 1.09
CA ALA A 79 -7.09 -10.09 0.06
C ALA A 79 -6.59 -8.79 -0.57
N PHE A 80 -6.75 -8.64 -1.88
CA PHE A 80 -6.46 -7.40 -2.58
C PHE A 80 -7.40 -7.29 -3.78
N MET A 81 -8.28 -6.28 -3.79
CA MET A 81 -9.37 -6.17 -4.76
C MET A 81 -10.21 -7.47 -4.78
N ASP A 82 -10.55 -7.98 -5.97
CA ASP A 82 -11.25 -9.26 -6.16
C ASP A 82 -10.31 -10.48 -6.16
N MET A 83 -9.11 -10.34 -5.57
CA MET A 83 -8.10 -11.41 -5.53
C MET A 83 -7.83 -11.89 -4.11
N LYS A 84 -7.76 -13.22 -3.96
CA LYS A 84 -7.18 -13.90 -2.80
C LYS A 84 -5.76 -14.34 -3.13
N ILE A 85 -4.79 -13.71 -2.50
CA ILE A 85 -3.36 -14.00 -2.68
C ILE A 85 -2.91 -14.91 -1.53
N THR A 86 -2.38 -16.09 -1.87
CA THR A 86 -1.85 -17.07 -0.91
C THR A 86 -0.36 -17.30 -1.16
N ARG A 87 0.47 -17.03 -0.15
CA ARG A 87 1.91 -17.34 -0.18
C ARG A 87 2.17 -18.78 0.23
N GLN A 88 2.85 -19.51 -0.65
CA GLN A 88 3.29 -20.88 -0.40
C GLN A 88 4.60 -20.92 0.39
N THR A 89 4.94 -22.09 0.92
CA THR A 89 6.17 -22.31 1.70
C THR A 89 7.45 -22.15 0.90
N ASP A 90 7.40 -22.36 -0.42
CA ASP A 90 8.52 -22.12 -1.35
C ASP A 90 8.65 -20.65 -1.79
N GLY A 91 7.75 -19.77 -1.30
CA GLY A 91 7.72 -18.36 -1.64
C GLY A 91 6.93 -18.01 -2.91
N THR A 92 6.35 -18.99 -3.61
CA THR A 92 5.45 -18.73 -4.74
C THR A 92 4.12 -18.13 -4.26
N LEU A 93 3.46 -17.36 -5.12
CA LEU A 93 2.15 -16.77 -4.86
C LEU A 93 1.09 -17.46 -5.72
N ASN A 94 0.03 -17.94 -5.07
CA ASN A 94 -1.18 -18.40 -5.74
C ASN A 94 -2.22 -17.29 -5.66
N ILE A 95 -2.72 -16.86 -6.82
CA ILE A 95 -3.71 -15.78 -6.95
C ILE A 95 -4.99 -16.40 -7.48
N ASN A 96 -6.07 -16.33 -6.69
CA ASN A 96 -7.40 -16.73 -7.14
C ASN A 96 -8.28 -15.49 -7.25
N THR A 97 -8.98 -15.36 -8.36
CA THR A 97 -10.03 -14.37 -8.58
C THR A 97 -11.38 -15.01 -8.28
N TYR A 98 -12.34 -14.22 -7.80
CA TYR A 98 -13.73 -14.67 -7.64
C TYR A 98 -14.46 -14.83 -8.98
#